data_AF-A0A972DFQ8-F1
#
_entry.id   AF-A0A972DFQ8-F1
#
_cell.length_a   1.000
_cell.length_b   1.000
_cell.length_c   1.000
_cell.angle_alpha   90.00
_cell.angle_beta   90.00
_cell.angle_gamma   90.00
#
_symmetry.space_group_name_H-M   'P 1'
#
loop_
_entity.id
_entity.type
_entity.pdbx_description
1 polymer ?
#
loop_
_entity_poly.entity_id
_entity_poly.type
_entity_poly.pdbx_seq_one_letter_code
_entity_poly.pdbx_strand_id
1 'polypeptide(L)'
;MRRLLLAKLKESSFSVIPIVILVVLLSYTIAPMPSWNVILFLVSAAAVIAGITLFNFGVDMSLIPIGEHIGSALVKTGKLLLIVILSFIIGVFITIAEPDLAVMAGQINGVPNTVIIIGVSVGVGLALVGAFLRVLFQIPLSYILISCYSIAFVLSCFTGKSFLSIAWESGGVTTGPIMVPFVMALGLGLASIRADKTSEEDSFGLISLCLIGPIITVLILGMFFTPSGGSAMTVPSVTSVRDIAKLFRSHFGEYTKQVAVALLPMIATFAVFQVFKLRLKLKEILKIGTGTIYTFLGLVLFLLGVNTGFLPIGYRLGSVLLKNNGPVVLILVGMVIGYFVVAAEPAVFVLKRQVEEVTEGAVSAKSMGIGLSVGVAVSVGLAMLRVVTGLSLLYFVIPGYVFALALTFVVPRLFTSIAFDSGAVASGPLAATFMLPLAIGASEAIGGNIYADAFGIVALVALTPVITLQLFGLVYAIKSKRARKEMVVPEIEDTIIELEYSFEDQEEKQEGEIAGPVEQEDKEAVYASVASDKTNEYNGKRITADFSEMEGKDG
;
A
#
# COMPACT_ATOMS: atom_id res chain seq x y z
N MET A 1 13.86 -13.91 15.72
CA MET A 1 13.99 -12.47 16.02
C MET A 1 15.10 -11.80 15.22
N ARG A 2 16.39 -12.15 15.42
CA ARG A 2 17.53 -11.53 14.68
C ARG A 2 17.41 -11.59 13.15
N ARG A 3 17.04 -12.75 12.58
CA ARG A 3 16.85 -12.88 11.11
C ARG A 3 15.76 -11.95 10.57
N LEU A 4 14.65 -11.81 11.29
CA LEU A 4 13.54 -10.93 10.88
C LEU A 4 13.95 -9.46 10.95
N LEU A 5 14.67 -9.05 12.00
CA LEU A 5 15.19 -7.68 12.12
C LEU A 5 16.20 -7.36 11.02
N LEU A 6 17.09 -8.29 10.67
CA LEU A 6 18.02 -8.14 9.54
C LEU A 6 17.29 -8.06 8.19
N ALA A 7 16.21 -8.82 8.00
CA ALA A 7 15.38 -8.73 6.80
C ALA A 7 14.73 -7.33 6.70
N LYS A 8 14.12 -6.83 7.79
CA LYS A 8 13.55 -5.48 7.83
C LYS A 8 14.59 -4.38 7.64
N LEU A 9 15.81 -4.57 8.15
CA LEU A 9 16.92 -3.64 7.91
C LEU A 9 17.29 -3.60 6.43
N LYS A 10 17.36 -4.76 5.79
CA LYS A 10 17.63 -4.87 4.35
C LYS A 10 16.54 -4.20 3.53
N GLU A 11 15.26 -4.46 3.84
CA GLU A 11 14.11 -3.82 3.19
C GLU A 11 14.17 -2.30 3.33
N SER A 12 14.30 -1.79 4.55
CA SER A 12 14.36 -0.34 4.83
C SER A 12 15.56 0.33 4.16
N SER A 13 16.72 -0.34 4.17
CA SER A 13 17.92 0.15 3.50
C SER A 13 17.73 0.21 1.98
N PHE A 14 17.09 -0.80 1.39
CA PHE A 14 16.82 -0.84 -0.05
C PHE A 14 15.92 0.31 -0.48
N SER A 15 14.97 0.73 0.36
CA SER A 15 14.05 1.85 0.10
C SER A 15 14.73 3.23 0.19
N VAL A 16 15.59 3.43 1.19
CA VAL A 16 16.12 4.77 1.51
C VAL A 16 17.45 5.04 0.80
N ILE A 17 18.35 4.05 0.69
CA ILE A 17 19.70 4.25 0.14
C ILE A 17 19.72 4.80 -1.30
N PRO A 18 18.87 4.32 -2.24
CA PRO A 18 18.86 4.87 -3.60
C PRO A 18 18.60 6.38 -3.64
N ILE A 19 17.66 6.85 -2.80
CA ILE A 19 17.36 8.27 -2.65
C ILE A 19 18.54 8.99 -2.02
N VAL A 20 19.16 8.41 -0.99
CA VAL A 20 20.34 9.02 -0.35
C VAL A 20 21.49 9.21 -1.34
N ILE A 21 21.80 8.18 -2.14
CA ILE A 21 22.84 8.24 -3.17
C ILE A 21 22.51 9.34 -4.18
N LEU A 22 21.27 9.39 -4.65
CA LEU A 22 20.82 10.39 -5.61
C LEU A 22 20.95 11.81 -5.04
N VAL A 23 20.48 12.06 -3.82
CA VAL A 23 20.56 13.37 -3.16
C VAL A 23 22.01 13.79 -2.95
N VAL A 24 22.87 12.88 -2.50
CA VAL A 24 24.30 13.15 -2.32
C VAL A 24 24.95 13.52 -3.66
N LEU A 25 24.68 12.74 -4.72
CA LEU A 25 25.21 13.03 -6.06
C LEU A 25 24.76 14.41 -6.54
N LEU A 26 23.47 14.71 -6.45
CA LEU A 26 22.91 16.01 -6.82
C LEU A 26 23.53 17.15 -5.98
N SER A 27 23.74 16.93 -4.68
CA SER A 27 24.28 17.93 -3.76
C SER A 27 25.72 18.34 -4.05
N TYR A 28 26.49 17.50 -4.75
CA TYR A 28 27.88 17.80 -5.17
C TYR A 28 27.99 18.23 -6.63
N THR A 29 26.93 18.09 -7.44
CA THR A 29 26.98 18.35 -8.88
C THR A 29 26.01 19.47 -9.28
N ILE A 30 24.73 19.13 -9.41
CA ILE A 30 23.69 19.97 -10.04
C ILE A 30 23.11 20.98 -9.04
N ALA A 31 23.01 20.63 -7.76
CA ALA A 31 22.42 21.45 -6.72
C ALA A 31 23.37 21.59 -5.52
N PRO A 32 24.46 22.38 -5.65
CA PRO A 32 25.47 22.51 -4.61
C PRO A 32 24.88 22.99 -3.28
N MET A 33 25.19 22.25 -2.22
CA MET A 33 24.75 22.53 -0.84
C MET A 33 25.95 22.58 0.11
N PRO A 34 25.85 23.31 1.24
CA PRO A 34 26.88 23.26 2.28
C PRO A 34 27.14 21.82 2.76
N SER A 35 28.41 21.44 2.93
CA SER A 35 28.78 20.07 3.32
C SER A 35 28.13 19.63 4.62
N TRP A 36 27.91 20.55 5.57
CA TRP A 36 27.21 20.27 6.82
C TRP A 36 25.74 19.90 6.63
N ASN A 37 25.08 20.41 5.60
CA ASN A 37 23.71 20.02 5.25
C ASN A 37 23.68 18.59 4.70
N VAL A 38 24.69 18.20 3.92
CA VAL A 38 24.84 16.82 3.43
C VAL A 38 25.11 15.87 4.60
N ILE A 39 25.96 16.24 5.57
CA ILE A 39 26.21 15.44 6.78
C ILE A 39 24.92 15.31 7.62
N LEU A 40 24.17 16.40 7.82
CA LEU A 40 22.87 16.39 8.49
C LEU A 40 21.90 15.42 7.81
N PHE A 41 21.84 15.45 6.47
CA PHE A 41 21.03 14.53 5.68
C PHE A 41 21.45 13.07 5.89
N LEU A 42 22.75 12.77 5.87
CA LEU A 42 23.26 11.41 6.06
C LEU A 42 22.98 10.86 7.47
N VAL A 43 23.19 11.68 8.51
CA VAL A 43 22.84 11.31 9.90
C VAL A 43 21.34 11.05 10.02
N SER A 44 20.53 11.91 9.39
CA SER A 44 19.08 11.76 9.37
C SER A 44 18.65 10.54 8.58
N ALA A 45 19.34 10.18 7.50
CA ALA A 45 19.07 8.98 6.70
C ALA A 45 19.34 7.71 7.49
N ALA A 46 20.43 7.68 8.26
CA ALA A 46 20.70 6.58 9.18
C ALA A 46 19.58 6.45 10.24
N ALA A 47 19.11 7.57 10.79
CA ALA A 47 18.00 7.58 11.74
C ALA A 47 16.67 7.11 11.10
N VAL A 48 16.37 7.52 9.87
CA VAL A 48 15.20 7.06 9.11
C VAL A 48 15.27 5.56 8.82
N ILE A 49 16.41 5.05 8.34
CA ILE A 49 16.59 3.60 8.09
C ILE A 49 16.39 2.81 9.38
N ALA A 50 17.03 3.22 10.48
CA ALA A 50 16.85 2.57 11.78
C ALA A 50 15.40 2.67 12.28
N GLY A 51 14.77 3.84 12.12
CA GLY A 51 13.39 4.11 12.50
C GLY A 51 12.40 3.20 11.77
N ILE A 52 12.43 3.19 10.43
CA ILE A 52 11.57 2.33 9.60
C ILE A 52 11.81 0.85 9.92
N THR A 53 13.07 0.45 10.13
CA THR A 53 13.41 -0.95 10.47
C THR A 53 12.75 -1.39 11.76
N LEU A 54 12.93 -0.61 12.85
CA LEU A 54 12.36 -0.94 14.16
C LEU A 54 10.84 -0.82 14.14
N PHE A 55 10.32 0.17 13.42
CA PHE A 55 8.89 0.39 13.26
C PHE A 55 8.22 -0.80 12.56
N ASN A 56 8.66 -1.18 11.36
CA ASN A 56 8.10 -2.30 10.60
C ASN A 56 8.22 -3.62 11.37
N PHE A 57 9.34 -3.81 12.05
CA PHE A 57 9.52 -4.97 12.94
C PHE A 57 8.52 -4.97 14.10
N GLY A 58 8.24 -3.80 14.68
CA GLY A 58 7.23 -3.61 15.72
C GLY A 58 5.82 -3.90 15.22
N VAL A 59 5.44 -3.34 14.07
CA VAL A 59 4.13 -3.53 13.40
C VAL A 59 3.81 -5.01 13.20
N ASP A 60 4.76 -5.79 12.66
CA ASP A 60 4.60 -7.23 12.45
C ASP A 60 4.35 -8.01 13.76
N MET A 61 4.90 -7.52 14.87
CA MET A 61 4.78 -8.17 16.19
C MET A 61 3.59 -7.67 17.03
N SER A 62 3.08 -6.47 16.75
CA SER A 62 2.02 -5.84 17.54
C SER A 62 0.80 -5.45 16.69
N LEU A 63 0.93 -4.47 15.81
CA LEU A 63 -0.22 -3.80 15.19
C LEU A 63 -1.02 -4.73 14.26
N ILE A 64 -0.33 -5.60 13.51
CA ILE A 64 -0.99 -6.61 12.67
C ILE A 64 -1.79 -7.60 13.54
N PRO A 65 -1.18 -8.29 14.54
CA PRO A 65 -1.93 -9.13 15.47
C PRO A 65 -3.09 -8.41 16.18
N ILE A 66 -2.89 -7.15 16.60
CA ILE A 66 -3.94 -6.35 17.21
C ILE A 66 -5.13 -6.20 16.25
N GLY A 67 -4.86 -5.85 14.98
CA GLY A 67 -5.88 -5.72 13.93
C GLY A 67 -6.67 -7.01 13.71
N GLU A 68 -5.99 -8.14 13.56
CA GLU A 68 -6.61 -9.47 13.36
C GLU A 68 -7.53 -9.86 14.54
N HIS A 69 -7.01 -9.71 15.76
CA HIS A 69 -7.75 -10.04 16.98
C HIS A 69 -8.96 -9.13 17.17
N ILE A 70 -8.80 -7.82 17.02
CA ILE A 70 -9.92 -6.87 17.15
C ILE A 70 -10.95 -7.10 16.04
N GLY A 71 -10.52 -7.27 14.78
CA GLY A 71 -11.40 -7.50 13.64
C GLY A 71 -12.26 -8.76 13.84
N SER A 72 -11.65 -9.86 14.24
CA SER A 72 -12.38 -11.10 14.51
C SER A 72 -13.32 -10.99 15.72
N ALA A 73 -12.89 -10.36 16.81
CA ALA A 73 -13.74 -10.14 17.97
C ALA A 73 -14.94 -9.22 17.65
N LEU A 74 -14.74 -8.23 16.78
CA LEU A 74 -15.76 -7.26 16.40
C LEU A 74 -16.93 -7.94 15.66
N VAL A 75 -16.64 -8.82 14.69
CA VAL A 75 -17.70 -9.59 13.98
C VAL A 75 -18.44 -10.53 14.91
N LYS A 76 -17.71 -11.23 15.80
CA LYS A 76 -18.32 -12.16 16.76
C LYS A 76 -19.32 -11.49 17.69
N THR A 77 -19.28 -10.16 17.85
CA THR A 77 -20.30 -9.47 18.65
C THR A 77 -21.71 -9.54 18.04
N GLY A 78 -21.82 -9.69 16.71
CA GLY A 78 -23.10 -9.75 15.98
C GLY A 78 -23.95 -8.48 16.01
N LYS A 79 -23.53 -7.43 16.73
CA LYS A 79 -24.31 -6.20 16.93
C LYS A 79 -23.86 -5.14 15.94
N LEU A 80 -24.65 -4.90 14.90
CA LEU A 80 -24.36 -3.92 13.84
C LEU A 80 -23.95 -2.55 14.40
N LEU A 81 -24.68 -2.03 15.38
CA LEU A 81 -24.39 -0.73 15.98
C LEU A 81 -23.00 -0.69 16.66
N LEU A 82 -22.60 -1.77 17.33
CA LEU A 82 -21.25 -1.85 17.92
C LEU A 82 -20.17 -1.94 16.85
N ILE A 83 -20.43 -2.68 15.76
CA ILE A 83 -19.50 -2.76 14.62
C ILE A 83 -19.30 -1.35 14.04
N VAL A 84 -20.36 -0.60 13.81
CA VAL A 84 -20.31 0.78 13.28
C VAL A 84 -19.54 1.71 14.23
N ILE A 85 -19.91 1.75 15.52
CA ILE A 85 -19.27 2.67 16.47
C ILE A 85 -17.79 2.32 16.69
N LEU A 86 -17.47 1.04 16.87
CA LEU A 86 -16.10 0.62 17.15
C LEU A 86 -15.22 0.74 15.91
N SER A 87 -15.71 0.39 14.70
CA SER A 87 -14.94 0.60 13.46
C SER A 87 -14.67 2.09 13.23
N PHE A 88 -15.64 2.98 13.49
CA PHE A 88 -15.42 4.42 13.42
C PHE A 88 -14.30 4.87 14.37
N ILE A 89 -14.38 4.50 15.65
CA ILE A 89 -13.38 4.87 16.67
C ILE A 89 -12.00 4.31 16.31
N ILE A 90 -11.94 3.05 15.90
CA ILE A 90 -10.70 2.38 15.48
C ILE A 90 -10.08 3.13 14.30
N GLY A 91 -10.86 3.45 13.26
CA GLY A 91 -10.39 4.20 12.10
C GLY A 91 -9.82 5.56 12.50
N VAL A 92 -10.55 6.32 13.33
CA VAL A 92 -10.08 7.62 13.84
C VAL A 92 -8.73 7.48 14.56
N PHE A 93 -8.61 6.52 15.47
CA PHE A 93 -7.40 6.34 16.28
C PHE A 93 -6.19 5.87 15.48
N ILE A 94 -6.38 4.97 14.52
CA ILE A 94 -5.29 4.53 13.63
C ILE A 94 -4.80 5.70 12.80
N THR A 95 -5.70 6.53 12.28
CA THR A 95 -5.30 7.69 11.48
C THR A 95 -4.64 8.78 12.31
N ILE A 96 -5.06 9.01 13.56
CA ILE A 96 -4.31 9.91 14.47
C ILE A 96 -2.90 9.37 14.72
N ALA A 97 -2.75 8.04 14.75
CA ALA A 97 -1.46 7.40 14.96
C ALA A 97 -0.51 7.54 13.76
N GLU A 98 -1.03 7.88 12.58
CA GLU A 98 -0.30 7.90 11.31
C GLU A 98 0.75 9.03 11.27
N PRO A 99 2.05 8.72 11.31
CA PRO A 99 3.11 9.75 11.30
C PRO A 99 3.09 10.64 10.07
N ASP A 100 2.77 10.11 8.89
CA ASP A 100 2.80 10.86 7.63
C ASP A 100 1.75 11.98 7.63
N LEU A 101 0.59 11.73 8.25
CA LEU A 101 -0.45 12.74 8.44
C LEU A 101 0.02 13.89 9.32
N ALA A 102 0.75 13.58 10.40
CA ALA A 102 1.29 14.61 11.27
C ALA A 102 2.37 15.45 10.58
N VAL A 103 3.21 14.82 9.74
CA VAL A 103 4.20 15.50 8.91
C VAL A 103 3.51 16.43 7.90
N MET A 104 2.48 15.97 7.19
CA MET A 104 1.73 16.80 6.25
C MET A 104 1.05 17.98 6.96
N ALA A 105 0.38 17.73 8.10
CA ALA A 105 -0.30 18.79 8.84
C ALA A 105 0.68 19.89 9.30
N GLY A 106 1.90 19.52 9.70
CA GLY A 106 2.95 20.48 10.07
C GLY A 106 3.49 21.34 8.93
N GLN A 107 3.19 21.00 7.67
CA GLN A 107 3.61 21.77 6.50
C GLN A 107 2.59 22.85 6.09
N ILE A 108 1.43 22.90 6.73
CA ILE A 108 0.32 23.78 6.35
C ILE A 108 0.19 24.93 7.35
N ASN A 109 0.51 26.17 6.92
CA ASN A 109 0.27 27.35 7.74
C ASN A 109 -1.17 27.88 7.56
N GLY A 110 -1.67 28.59 8.58
CA GLY A 110 -2.99 29.21 8.56
C GLY A 110 -4.15 28.29 8.95
N VAL A 111 -3.90 26.98 9.13
CA VAL A 111 -4.88 26.01 9.64
C VAL A 111 -4.25 25.22 10.78
N PRO A 112 -4.91 25.11 11.95
CA PRO A 112 -4.33 24.35 13.07
C PRO A 112 -4.12 22.87 12.70
N ASN A 113 -2.95 22.31 12.99
CA ASN A 113 -2.61 20.90 12.70
C ASN A 113 -3.67 19.94 13.25
N THR A 114 -4.20 20.23 14.45
CA THR A 114 -5.25 19.42 15.08
C THR A 114 -6.53 19.36 14.25
N VAL A 115 -6.92 20.44 13.57
CA VAL A 115 -8.11 20.50 12.71
C VAL A 115 -7.93 19.59 11.48
N ILE A 116 -6.74 19.62 10.87
CA ILE A 116 -6.39 18.76 9.73
C ILE A 116 -6.37 17.29 10.16
N ILE A 117 -5.65 16.97 11.24
CA ILE A 117 -5.51 15.61 11.75
C ILE A 117 -6.88 15.03 12.11
N ILE A 118 -7.69 15.74 12.90
CA ILE A 118 -9.03 15.27 13.29
C ILE A 118 -9.94 15.15 12.05
N GLY A 119 -9.94 16.13 11.15
CA GLY A 119 -10.76 16.09 9.93
C GLY A 119 -10.43 14.85 9.08
N VAL A 120 -9.16 14.60 8.82
CA VAL A 120 -8.69 13.42 8.09
C VAL A 120 -9.08 12.13 8.82
N SER A 121 -8.84 12.04 10.13
CA SER A 121 -9.18 10.88 10.95
C SER A 121 -10.67 10.56 10.98
N VAL A 122 -11.53 11.58 11.04
CA VAL A 122 -13.00 11.40 10.93
C VAL A 122 -13.36 10.85 9.56
N GLY A 123 -12.73 11.36 8.50
CA GLY A 123 -12.91 10.85 7.14
C GLY A 123 -12.55 9.37 7.00
N VAL A 124 -11.41 8.95 7.55
CA VAL A 124 -11.02 7.53 7.58
C VAL A 124 -11.99 6.71 8.43
N GLY A 125 -12.39 7.20 9.60
CA GLY A 125 -13.36 6.50 10.46
C GLY A 125 -14.68 6.22 9.74
N LEU A 126 -15.25 7.22 9.04
CA LEU A 126 -16.47 7.06 8.24
C LEU A 126 -16.26 6.10 7.06
N ALA A 127 -15.13 6.22 6.38
CA ALA A 127 -14.80 5.32 5.27
C ALA A 127 -14.62 3.87 5.73
N LEU A 128 -13.99 3.65 6.88
CA LEU A 128 -13.82 2.34 7.47
C LEU A 128 -15.19 1.73 7.80
N VAL A 129 -16.10 2.50 8.43
CA VAL A 129 -17.50 2.06 8.60
C VAL A 129 -18.12 1.65 7.27
N GLY A 130 -17.98 2.48 6.23
CA GLY A 130 -18.48 2.17 4.88
C GLY A 130 -17.90 0.87 4.32
N ALA A 131 -16.61 0.62 4.54
CA ALA A 131 -15.93 -0.60 4.11
C ALA A 131 -16.43 -1.84 4.88
N PHE A 132 -16.68 -1.72 6.18
CA PHE A 132 -17.30 -2.79 6.98
C PHE A 132 -18.73 -3.09 6.49
N LEU A 133 -19.55 -2.06 6.26
CA LEU A 133 -20.91 -2.23 5.77
C LEU A 133 -20.94 -2.82 4.36
N ARG A 134 -20.00 -2.43 3.49
CA ARG A 134 -19.79 -3.04 2.17
C ARG A 134 -19.59 -4.54 2.30
N VAL A 135 -18.64 -4.97 3.14
CA VAL A 135 -18.34 -6.40 3.37
C VAL A 135 -19.59 -7.09 3.92
N LEU A 136 -20.26 -6.50 4.91
CA LEU A 136 -21.45 -7.08 5.54
C LEU A 136 -22.60 -7.30 4.55
N PHE A 137 -22.91 -6.30 3.72
CA PHE A 137 -24.02 -6.29 2.75
C PHE A 137 -23.64 -6.75 1.34
N GLN A 138 -22.38 -7.19 1.11
CA GLN A 138 -21.89 -7.71 -0.17
C GLN A 138 -22.05 -6.71 -1.35
N ILE A 139 -21.81 -5.42 -1.08
CA ILE A 139 -21.85 -4.38 -2.11
C ILE A 139 -20.54 -4.40 -2.91
N PRO A 140 -20.58 -4.42 -4.25
CA PRO A 140 -19.34 -4.44 -5.04
C PRO A 140 -18.61 -3.10 -4.91
N LEU A 141 -17.28 -3.16 -4.79
CA LEU A 141 -16.41 -2.01 -4.54
C LEU A 141 -16.59 -0.88 -5.56
N SER A 142 -16.75 -1.24 -6.85
CA SER A 142 -16.81 -0.29 -7.95
C SER A 142 -17.93 0.74 -7.79
N TYR A 143 -19.13 0.34 -7.37
CA TYR A 143 -20.24 1.29 -7.16
C TYR A 143 -19.95 2.28 -6.03
N ILE A 144 -19.31 1.82 -4.94
CA ILE A 144 -18.94 2.70 -3.83
C ILE A 144 -17.86 3.68 -4.29
N LEU A 145 -16.83 3.21 -4.99
CA LEU A 145 -15.77 4.09 -5.51
C LEU A 145 -16.33 5.12 -6.50
N ILE A 146 -17.17 4.71 -7.45
CA ILE A 146 -17.82 5.64 -8.40
C ILE A 146 -18.61 6.72 -7.65
N SER A 147 -19.40 6.32 -6.66
CA SER A 147 -20.17 7.25 -5.83
C SER A 147 -19.27 8.23 -5.07
N CYS A 148 -18.28 7.72 -4.34
CA CYS A 148 -17.37 8.55 -3.55
C CYS A 148 -16.52 9.50 -4.41
N TYR A 149 -15.97 9.04 -5.53
CA TYR A 149 -15.19 9.92 -6.43
C TYR A 149 -16.08 10.94 -7.13
N SER A 150 -17.32 10.59 -7.49
CA SER A 150 -18.29 11.56 -8.03
C SER A 150 -18.58 12.66 -7.02
N ILE A 151 -18.80 12.29 -5.75
CA ILE A 151 -18.97 13.25 -4.65
C ILE A 151 -17.71 14.12 -4.49
N ALA A 152 -16.52 13.53 -4.50
CA ALA A 152 -15.26 14.27 -4.38
C ALA A 152 -15.06 15.27 -5.54
N PHE A 153 -15.43 14.91 -6.77
CA PHE A 153 -15.37 15.84 -7.91
C PHE A 153 -16.35 16.99 -7.79
N VAL A 154 -17.59 16.72 -7.37
CA VAL A 154 -18.58 17.77 -7.12
C VAL A 154 -18.11 18.70 -6.01
N LEU A 155 -17.64 18.17 -4.88
CA LEU A 155 -17.11 18.96 -3.77
C LEU A 155 -15.89 19.79 -4.17
N SER A 156 -15.04 19.27 -5.07
CA SER A 156 -13.88 20.00 -5.60
C SER A 156 -14.26 21.30 -6.32
N CYS A 157 -15.48 21.41 -6.85
CA CYS A 157 -15.98 22.66 -7.45
C CYS A 157 -16.27 23.75 -6.40
N PHE A 158 -16.49 23.37 -5.14
CA PHE A 158 -16.83 24.28 -4.05
C PHE A 158 -15.65 24.60 -3.12
N THR A 159 -14.59 23.78 -3.13
CA THR A 159 -13.40 23.96 -2.31
C THR A 159 -12.44 25.00 -2.87
N GLY A 160 -11.81 25.80 -2.00
CA GLY A 160 -10.82 26.80 -2.41
C GLY A 160 -9.59 26.18 -3.11
N LYS A 161 -9.05 26.87 -4.14
CA LYS A 161 -7.96 26.38 -5.00
C LYS A 161 -6.71 25.92 -4.23
N SER A 162 -6.33 26.64 -3.18
CA SER A 162 -5.17 26.30 -2.34
C SER A 162 -5.41 25.11 -1.42
N PHE A 163 -6.66 24.82 -1.05
CA PHE A 163 -6.97 23.68 -0.20
C PHE A 163 -7.30 22.42 -0.99
N LEU A 164 -7.66 22.57 -2.26
CA LEU A 164 -7.96 21.48 -3.17
C LEU A 164 -6.83 20.46 -3.24
N SER A 165 -5.60 20.94 -3.50
CA SER A 165 -4.41 20.10 -3.60
C SER A 165 -4.09 19.38 -2.28
N ILE A 166 -4.28 20.06 -1.14
CA ILE A 166 -4.15 19.47 0.21
C ILE A 166 -5.19 18.37 0.42
N ALA A 167 -6.43 18.57 -0.02
CA ALA A 167 -7.51 17.61 0.16
C ALA A 167 -7.23 16.30 -0.60
N TRP A 168 -6.84 16.38 -1.86
CA TRP A 168 -6.48 15.20 -2.64
C TRP A 168 -5.19 14.53 -2.14
N GLU A 169 -4.24 15.30 -1.60
CA GLU A 169 -3.04 14.74 -0.97
C GLU A 169 -3.35 13.98 0.31
N SER A 170 -4.33 14.42 1.10
CA SER A 170 -4.67 13.81 2.39
C SER A 170 -4.99 12.31 2.27
N GLY A 171 -5.64 11.88 1.18
CA GLY A 171 -5.89 10.46 0.92
C GLY A 171 -4.60 9.66 0.76
N GLY A 172 -3.66 10.18 -0.04
CA GLY A 172 -2.35 9.57 -0.26
C GLY A 172 -1.44 9.60 0.98
N VAL A 173 -1.63 10.54 1.89
CA VAL A 173 -0.86 10.62 3.15
C VAL A 173 -1.40 9.65 4.21
N THR A 174 -2.68 9.29 4.15
CA THR A 174 -3.25 8.25 5.03
C THR A 174 -2.86 6.81 4.66
N THR A 175 -2.03 6.63 3.62
CA THR A 175 -1.51 5.32 3.19
C THR A 175 -0.27 4.89 3.95
N GLY A 176 0.02 5.57 5.05
CA GLY A 176 1.27 5.40 5.76
C GLY A 176 1.38 4.05 6.47
N PRO A 177 2.53 3.83 7.12
CA PRO A 177 3.01 2.49 7.38
C PRO A 177 2.32 1.85 8.60
N ILE A 178 1.38 2.55 9.25
CA ILE A 178 0.50 2.00 10.28
C ILE A 178 -0.85 1.61 9.68
N MET A 179 -1.49 2.53 8.96
CA MET A 179 -2.87 2.39 8.51
C MET A 179 -3.08 1.18 7.60
N VAL A 180 -2.20 1.01 6.60
CA VAL A 180 -2.28 -0.08 5.61
C VAL A 180 -2.22 -1.47 6.26
N PRO A 181 -1.15 -1.85 6.99
CA PRO A 181 -1.07 -3.18 7.59
C PRO A 181 -2.17 -3.43 8.63
N PHE A 182 -2.57 -2.39 9.39
CA PHE A 182 -3.63 -2.55 10.39
C PHE A 182 -4.99 -2.80 9.75
N VAL A 183 -5.39 -2.03 8.73
CA VAL A 183 -6.70 -2.21 8.09
C VAL A 183 -6.77 -3.49 7.27
N MET A 184 -5.66 -3.92 6.64
CA MET A 184 -5.58 -5.25 6.05
C MET A 184 -5.78 -6.34 7.09
N ALA A 185 -5.05 -6.28 8.21
CA ALA A 185 -5.17 -7.24 9.31
C ALA A 185 -6.59 -7.29 9.89
N LEU A 186 -7.21 -6.13 10.06
CA LEU A 186 -8.59 -6.01 10.50
C LEU A 186 -9.58 -6.59 9.47
N GLY A 187 -9.33 -6.38 8.17
CA GLY A 187 -10.06 -6.97 7.05
C GLY A 187 -9.98 -8.51 7.02
N LEU A 188 -8.79 -9.06 7.21
CA LEU A 188 -8.58 -10.50 7.33
C LEU A 188 -9.28 -11.07 8.57
N GLY A 189 -9.21 -10.37 9.71
CA GLY A 189 -9.94 -10.73 10.92
C GLY A 189 -11.46 -10.79 10.69
N LEU A 190 -12.00 -9.84 9.92
CA LEU A 190 -13.41 -9.83 9.49
C LEU A 190 -13.77 -11.03 8.60
N ALA A 191 -12.95 -11.29 7.58
CA ALA A 191 -13.17 -12.35 6.60
C ALA A 191 -13.06 -13.75 7.22
N SER A 192 -12.17 -13.95 8.20
CA SER A 192 -11.87 -15.25 8.82
C SER A 192 -13.06 -15.94 9.52
N ILE A 193 -14.12 -15.21 9.85
CA ILE A 193 -15.31 -15.75 10.55
C ILE A 193 -16.42 -16.12 9.57
N ARG A 194 -16.29 -15.74 8.30
CA ARG A 194 -17.25 -16.04 7.25
C ARG A 194 -16.75 -17.20 6.40
N ALA A 195 -17.58 -18.24 6.27
CA ALA A 195 -17.22 -19.53 5.65
C ALA A 195 -17.33 -19.54 4.10
N ASP A 196 -17.46 -18.37 3.45
CA ASP A 196 -17.67 -18.29 2.01
C ASP A 196 -16.37 -18.24 1.19
N LYS A 197 -16.44 -18.78 -0.04
CA LYS A 197 -15.32 -18.91 -0.99
C LYS A 197 -14.81 -17.57 -1.56
N THR A 198 -15.44 -16.43 -1.23
CA THR A 198 -15.04 -15.07 -1.65
C THR A 198 -14.20 -14.32 -0.59
N SER A 199 -13.74 -15.02 0.47
CA SER A 199 -13.08 -14.40 1.63
C SER A 199 -11.80 -13.61 1.32
N GLU A 200 -11.03 -13.99 0.29
CA GLU A 200 -9.86 -13.21 -0.14
C GLU A 200 -10.24 -11.94 -0.92
N GLU A 201 -11.24 -12.01 -1.81
CA GLU A 201 -11.70 -10.84 -2.59
C GLU A 201 -12.30 -9.74 -1.70
N ASP A 202 -12.96 -10.14 -0.60
CA ASP A 202 -13.56 -9.23 0.38
C ASP A 202 -12.54 -8.49 1.24
N SER A 203 -11.32 -9.03 1.36
CA SER A 203 -10.21 -8.36 2.06
C SER A 203 -9.61 -7.23 1.22
N PHE A 204 -9.72 -7.31 -0.12
CA PHE A 204 -9.27 -6.26 -1.03
C PHE A 204 -10.32 -5.14 -1.20
N GLY A 205 -9.85 -3.91 -1.32
CA GLY A 205 -10.65 -2.71 -1.47
C GLY A 205 -11.04 -2.01 -0.16
N LEU A 206 -10.74 -2.60 1.00
CA LEU A 206 -10.92 -1.94 2.30
C LEU A 206 -10.04 -0.70 2.43
N ILE A 207 -8.80 -0.79 1.95
CA ILE A 207 -7.83 0.31 1.99
C ILE A 207 -8.31 1.43 1.08
N SER A 208 -8.72 1.11 -0.16
CA SER A 208 -9.17 2.12 -1.13
C SER A 208 -10.29 3.04 -0.63
N LEU A 209 -11.24 2.52 0.14
CA LEU A 209 -12.30 3.32 0.75
C LEU A 209 -11.74 4.26 1.81
N CYS A 210 -10.81 3.79 2.62
CA CYS A 210 -10.11 4.60 3.61
C CYS A 210 -9.29 5.73 2.99
N LEU A 211 -8.92 5.66 1.69
CA LEU A 211 -8.21 6.75 1.00
C LEU A 211 -9.14 7.90 0.59
N ILE A 212 -10.37 7.58 0.19
CA ILE A 212 -11.29 8.61 -0.32
C ILE A 212 -12.05 9.35 0.79
N GLY A 213 -12.23 8.72 1.96
CA GLY A 213 -12.82 9.37 3.14
C GLY A 213 -12.12 10.67 3.57
N PRO A 214 -10.78 10.66 3.74
CA PRO A 214 -9.96 11.85 3.94
C PRO A 214 -10.18 12.92 2.88
N ILE A 215 -10.14 12.53 1.59
CA ILE A 215 -10.28 13.47 0.48
C ILE A 215 -11.61 14.22 0.60
N ILE A 216 -12.73 13.50 0.77
CA ILE A 216 -14.06 14.10 0.92
C ILE A 216 -14.11 15.03 2.14
N THR A 217 -13.58 14.59 3.28
CA THR A 217 -13.68 15.37 4.53
C THR A 217 -12.81 16.63 4.49
N VAL A 218 -11.62 16.56 3.91
CA VAL A 218 -10.72 17.71 3.75
C VAL A 218 -11.23 18.66 2.66
N LEU A 219 -11.92 18.17 1.61
CA LEU A 219 -12.61 19.03 0.66
C LEU A 219 -13.69 19.88 1.34
N ILE A 220 -14.48 19.28 2.24
CA ILE A 220 -15.47 19.99 3.06
C ILE A 220 -14.77 21.00 3.98
N LEU A 221 -13.69 20.59 4.64
CA LEU A 221 -12.90 21.45 5.53
C LEU A 221 -12.35 22.68 4.79
N GLY A 222 -11.91 22.51 3.55
CA GLY A 222 -11.43 23.59 2.68
C GLY A 222 -12.50 24.55 2.17
N MET A 223 -13.78 24.34 2.52
CA MET A 223 -14.84 25.35 2.35
C MET A 223 -14.85 26.36 3.50
N PHE A 224 -14.32 25.99 4.67
CA PHE A 224 -14.32 26.81 5.88
C PHE A 224 -12.94 27.37 6.23
N PHE A 225 -11.87 26.75 5.73
CA PHE A 225 -10.50 27.15 6.00
C PHE A 225 -9.73 27.49 4.73
N THR A 226 -8.87 28.48 4.84
CA THR A 226 -7.93 28.86 3.78
C THR A 226 -6.51 28.82 4.34
N PRO A 227 -5.59 28.03 3.75
CA PRO A 227 -4.22 28.01 4.20
C PRO A 227 -3.57 29.34 3.85
N SER A 228 -2.74 29.86 4.74
CA SER A 228 -2.20 31.21 4.64
C SER A 228 -0.78 31.25 5.19
N GLY A 229 0.06 32.11 4.63
CA GLY A 229 1.50 32.13 4.93
C GLY A 229 2.28 31.18 4.01
N GLY A 230 3.53 31.52 3.73
CA GLY A 230 4.44 30.72 2.90
C GLY A 230 4.84 29.40 3.58
N SER A 231 5.99 28.85 3.17
CA SER A 231 6.46 27.57 3.71
C SER A 231 6.64 27.62 5.23
N ALA A 232 6.13 26.60 5.94
CA ALA A 232 6.42 26.40 7.36
C ALA A 232 7.86 25.89 7.60
N MET A 233 8.57 25.50 6.54
CA MET A 233 9.87 24.85 6.64
C MET A 233 11.01 25.87 6.64
N THR A 234 11.92 25.71 7.59
CA THR A 234 13.18 26.44 7.66
C THR A 234 14.36 25.46 7.55
N VAL A 235 15.39 25.83 6.78
CA VAL A 235 16.62 25.03 6.68
C VAL A 235 17.51 25.32 7.89
N PRO A 236 17.85 24.33 8.74
CA PRO A 236 18.71 24.56 9.89
C PRO A 236 20.11 25.01 9.46
N SER A 237 20.63 26.07 10.09
CA SER A 237 22.01 26.50 9.92
C SER A 237 22.94 25.65 10.79
N VAL A 238 23.48 24.57 10.24
CA VAL A 238 24.40 23.65 10.92
C VAL A 238 25.85 23.90 10.50
N THR A 239 26.76 24.00 11.46
CA THR A 239 28.20 24.24 11.21
C THR A 239 29.12 23.24 11.87
N SER A 240 28.58 22.33 12.69
CA SER A 240 29.34 21.32 13.41
C SER A 240 28.49 20.10 13.76
N VAL A 241 29.15 18.96 14.05
CA VAL A 241 28.49 17.75 14.59
C VAL A 241 27.76 18.04 15.91
N ARG A 242 28.28 18.99 16.71
CA ARG A 242 27.63 19.40 17.97
C ARG A 242 26.29 20.07 17.71
N ASP A 243 26.17 20.85 16.63
CA ASP A 243 24.91 21.49 16.26
C ASP A 243 23.87 20.46 15.82
N ILE A 244 24.28 19.47 15.03
CA ILE A 244 23.43 18.34 14.63
C ILE A 244 22.96 17.58 15.88
N ALA A 245 23.87 17.25 16.80
CA ALA A 245 23.51 16.55 18.03
C ALA A 245 22.57 17.36 18.94
N LYS A 246 22.76 18.68 19.02
CA LYS A 246 21.85 19.59 19.74
C LYS A 246 20.47 19.59 19.10
N LEU A 247 20.39 19.67 17.77
CA LEU A 247 19.13 19.69 17.02
C LEU A 247 18.34 18.38 17.19
N PHE A 248 19.01 17.23 17.18
CA PHE A 248 18.38 15.96 17.49
C PHE A 248 17.90 15.90 18.94
N ARG A 249 18.71 16.38 19.89
CA ARG A 249 18.35 16.38 21.32
C ARG A 249 17.17 17.31 21.64
N SER A 250 17.09 18.47 21.00
CA SER A 250 16.01 19.45 21.24
C SER A 250 14.66 18.92 20.77
N HIS A 251 14.60 18.24 19.63
CA HIS A 251 13.34 17.71 19.10
C HIS A 251 12.97 16.31 19.65
N PHE A 252 13.91 15.60 20.29
CA PHE A 252 13.67 14.24 20.80
C PHE A 252 12.47 14.17 21.75
N GLY A 253 12.35 15.11 22.69
CA GLY A 253 11.26 15.13 23.67
C GLY A 253 9.89 15.38 23.03
N GLU A 254 9.84 16.28 22.07
CA GLU A 254 8.62 16.63 21.33
C GLU A 254 8.10 15.43 20.53
N TYR A 255 8.95 14.79 19.72
CA TYR A 255 8.53 13.63 18.93
C TYR A 255 8.24 12.40 19.80
N THR A 256 8.95 12.23 20.93
CA THR A 256 8.60 11.19 21.93
C THR A 256 7.18 11.38 22.46
N LYS A 257 6.83 12.61 22.84
CA LYS A 257 5.48 12.94 23.32
C LYS A 257 4.43 12.75 22.22
N GLN A 258 4.73 13.21 21.00
CA GLN A 258 3.83 13.09 19.87
C GLN A 258 3.50 11.62 19.57
N VAL A 259 4.52 10.74 19.48
CA VAL A 259 4.32 9.30 19.24
C VAL A 259 3.59 8.64 20.41
N ALA A 260 3.85 9.04 21.65
CA ALA A 260 3.16 8.50 22.83
C ALA A 260 1.66 8.79 22.77
N VAL A 261 1.30 10.05 22.50
CA VAL A 261 -0.10 10.48 22.37
C VAL A 261 -0.77 9.81 21.16
N ALA A 262 -0.05 9.63 20.06
CA ALA A 262 -0.51 8.99 18.85
C ALA A 262 -0.84 7.49 19.03
N LEU A 263 0.04 6.72 19.69
CA LEU A 263 -0.16 5.28 19.87
C LEU A 263 -1.10 4.92 21.04
N LEU A 264 -1.23 5.80 22.05
CA LEU A 264 -2.01 5.53 23.26
C LEU A 264 -3.46 5.08 22.97
N PRO A 265 -4.25 5.75 22.10
CA PRO A 265 -5.64 5.37 21.84
C PRO A 265 -5.77 3.98 21.22
N MET A 266 -4.82 3.61 20.34
CA MET A 266 -4.79 2.30 19.70
C MET A 266 -4.49 1.19 20.72
N ILE A 267 -3.47 1.39 21.57
CA ILE A 267 -3.11 0.44 22.63
C ILE A 267 -4.23 0.33 23.66
N ALA A 268 -4.86 1.45 24.03
CA ALA A 268 -6.01 1.47 24.94
C ALA A 268 -7.19 0.66 24.39
N THR A 269 -7.48 0.80 23.08
CA THR A 269 -8.53 0.02 22.42
C THR A 269 -8.23 -1.48 22.48
N PHE A 270 -6.99 -1.88 22.17
CA PHE A 270 -6.58 -3.27 22.33
C PHE A 270 -6.70 -3.77 23.78
N ALA A 271 -6.29 -2.98 24.76
CA ALA A 271 -6.38 -3.34 26.18
C ALA A 271 -7.85 -3.57 26.61
N VAL A 272 -8.78 -2.73 26.14
CA VAL A 272 -10.22 -2.92 26.37
C VAL A 272 -10.70 -4.25 25.77
N PHE A 273 -10.40 -4.52 24.50
CA PHE A 273 -10.78 -5.79 23.87
C PHE A 273 -10.12 -7.00 24.55
N GLN A 274 -8.87 -6.85 24.99
CA GLN A 274 -8.13 -7.90 25.69
C GLN A 274 -8.82 -8.29 26.99
N VAL A 275 -9.26 -7.31 27.79
CA VAL A 275 -9.96 -7.54 29.07
C VAL A 275 -11.35 -8.14 28.86
N PHE A 276 -12.13 -7.61 27.91
CA PHE A 276 -13.55 -7.97 27.78
C PHE A 276 -13.86 -9.11 26.81
N LYS A 277 -13.04 -9.33 25.76
CA LYS A 277 -13.38 -10.22 24.64
C LYS A 277 -12.30 -11.22 24.27
N LEU A 278 -11.04 -10.80 24.13
CA LEU A 278 -9.99 -11.66 23.55
C LEU A 278 -9.42 -12.65 24.55
N ARG A 279 -9.08 -12.20 25.78
CA ARG A 279 -8.45 -13.03 26.83
C ARG A 279 -7.24 -13.82 26.32
N LEU A 280 -6.37 -13.18 25.53
CA LEU A 280 -5.16 -13.79 24.99
C LEU A 280 -4.20 -14.27 26.10
N LYS A 281 -3.39 -15.29 25.79
CA LYS A 281 -2.38 -15.84 26.71
C LYS A 281 -1.29 -14.80 26.98
N LEU A 282 -0.72 -14.79 28.19
CA LEU A 282 0.33 -13.84 28.59
C LEU A 282 1.50 -13.77 27.61
N LYS A 283 1.91 -14.91 27.03
CA LYS A 283 2.99 -14.96 26.03
C LYS A 283 2.69 -14.09 24.80
N GLU A 284 1.44 -14.07 24.36
CA GLU A 284 0.99 -13.29 23.21
C GLU A 284 0.87 -11.80 23.55
N ILE A 285 0.35 -11.47 24.75
CA ILE A 285 0.34 -10.10 25.26
C ILE A 285 1.76 -9.54 25.36
N LEU A 286 2.72 -10.31 25.88
CA LEU A 286 4.12 -9.90 25.96
C LEU A 286 4.75 -9.72 24.58
N LYS A 287 4.40 -10.58 23.61
CA LYS A 287 4.84 -10.41 22.21
C LYS A 287 4.31 -9.10 21.62
N ILE A 288 3.02 -8.80 21.80
CA ILE A 288 2.39 -7.55 21.34
C ILE A 288 2.99 -6.34 22.07
N GLY A 289 3.23 -6.45 23.39
CA GLY A 289 3.85 -5.40 24.20
C GLY A 289 5.28 -5.08 23.74
N THR A 290 6.09 -6.11 23.48
CA THR A 290 7.45 -5.91 22.94
C THR A 290 7.42 -5.31 21.53
N GLY A 291 6.52 -5.77 20.65
CA GLY A 291 6.30 -5.16 19.33
C GLY A 291 5.88 -3.69 19.42
N THR A 292 5.04 -3.35 20.40
CA THR A 292 4.60 -1.96 20.65
C THR A 292 5.77 -1.06 21.07
N ILE A 293 6.69 -1.56 21.90
CA ILE A 293 7.92 -0.83 22.25
C ILE A 293 8.78 -0.58 21.02
N TYR A 294 8.99 -1.58 20.16
CA TYR A 294 9.73 -1.40 18.91
C TYR A 294 9.06 -0.41 17.96
N THR A 295 7.73 -0.46 17.85
CA THR A 295 6.91 0.49 17.07
C THR A 295 7.13 1.91 17.57
N PHE A 296 7.03 2.12 18.88
CA PHE A 296 7.23 3.42 19.52
C PHE A 296 8.64 3.97 19.26
N LEU A 297 9.68 3.17 19.53
CA LEU A 297 11.07 3.59 19.31
C LEU A 297 11.36 3.87 17.82
N GLY A 298 10.81 3.04 16.93
CA GLY A 298 10.93 3.21 15.49
C GLY A 298 10.31 4.50 14.99
N LEU A 299 9.07 4.81 15.39
CA LEU A 299 8.39 6.06 15.02
C LEU A 299 9.10 7.30 15.54
N VAL A 300 9.62 7.29 16.78
CA VAL A 300 10.38 8.42 17.33
C VAL A 300 11.64 8.67 16.51
N LEU A 301 12.41 7.63 16.19
CA LEU A 301 13.61 7.76 15.36
C LEU A 301 13.29 8.19 13.92
N PHE A 302 12.21 7.66 13.34
CA PHE A 302 11.73 8.03 12.02
C PHE A 302 11.34 9.50 11.95
N LEU A 303 10.45 9.97 12.83
CA LEU A 303 10.02 11.37 12.87
C LEU A 303 11.19 12.31 13.15
N LEU A 304 12.12 11.91 14.02
CA LEU A 304 13.31 12.70 14.31
C LEU A 304 14.20 12.87 13.08
N GLY A 305 14.50 11.78 12.36
CA GLY A 305 15.28 11.84 11.12
C GLY A 305 14.56 12.60 10.01
N VAL A 306 13.26 12.36 9.85
CA VAL A 306 12.46 13.01 8.81
C VAL A 306 12.42 14.53 9.00
N ASN A 307 11.98 14.99 10.17
CA ASN A 307 11.75 16.42 10.40
C ASN A 307 13.06 17.20 10.57
N THR A 308 14.12 16.55 11.08
CA THR A 308 15.39 17.23 11.33
C THR A 308 16.26 17.34 10.08
N GLY A 309 16.18 16.37 9.15
CA GLY A 309 17.05 16.36 7.97
C GLY A 309 16.34 16.10 6.64
N PHE A 310 15.42 15.14 6.52
CA PHE A 310 14.83 14.84 5.21
C PHE A 310 13.99 15.99 4.69
N LEU A 311 13.03 16.50 5.48
CA LEU A 311 12.17 17.60 5.04
C LEU A 311 12.98 18.84 4.67
N PRO A 312 13.87 19.37 5.55
CA PRO A 312 14.58 20.62 5.23
C PRO A 312 15.55 20.48 4.06
N ILE A 313 16.14 19.30 3.88
CA ILE A 313 17.08 19.04 2.78
C ILE A 313 16.34 18.80 1.47
N GLY A 314 15.21 18.09 1.48
CA GLY A 314 14.32 17.96 0.31
C GLY A 314 13.85 19.34 -0.15
N TYR A 315 13.36 20.16 0.78
CA TYR A 315 13.00 21.56 0.53
C TYR A 315 14.16 22.36 -0.08
N ARG A 316 15.34 22.32 0.54
CA ARG A 316 16.49 23.05 0.00
C ARG A 316 16.89 22.54 -1.38
N LEU A 317 16.85 21.24 -1.62
CA LEU A 317 17.21 20.62 -2.89
C LEU A 317 16.29 21.11 -4.01
N GLY A 318 14.97 21.08 -3.80
CA GLY A 318 14.00 21.60 -4.75
C GLY A 318 14.24 23.08 -5.08
N SER A 319 14.52 23.90 -4.05
CA SER A 319 14.78 25.33 -4.24
C SER A 319 16.03 25.62 -5.06
N VAL A 320 17.12 24.87 -4.84
CA VAL A 320 18.42 25.07 -5.51
C VAL A 320 18.38 24.50 -6.93
N LEU A 321 17.76 23.32 -7.13
CA LEU A 321 17.62 22.71 -8.45
C LEU A 321 16.98 23.69 -9.44
N LEU A 322 15.87 24.30 -9.04
CA LEU A 322 15.13 25.22 -9.90
C LEU A 322 15.89 26.53 -10.14
N LYS A 323 16.45 27.15 -9.08
CA LYS A 323 17.19 28.42 -9.18
C LYS A 323 18.44 28.32 -10.05
N ASN A 324 19.16 27.21 -9.97
CA ASN A 324 20.46 27.08 -10.63
C ASN A 324 20.39 26.46 -12.04
N ASN A 325 19.41 25.60 -12.31
CA ASN A 325 19.39 24.78 -13.53
C ASN A 325 18.12 24.93 -14.36
N GLY A 326 17.12 25.63 -13.84
CA GLY A 326 15.84 25.86 -14.50
C GLY A 326 14.87 24.67 -14.45
N PRO A 327 13.66 24.86 -15.03
CA PRO A 327 12.54 23.91 -14.89
C PRO A 327 12.78 22.50 -15.42
N VAL A 328 13.47 22.36 -16.55
CA VAL A 328 13.65 21.07 -17.23
C VAL A 328 14.44 20.11 -16.36
N VAL A 329 15.49 20.59 -15.69
CA VAL A 329 16.31 19.77 -14.80
C VAL A 329 15.51 19.36 -13.56
N LEU A 330 14.68 20.24 -13.00
CA LEU A 330 13.77 19.88 -11.90
C LEU A 330 12.83 18.74 -12.30
N ILE A 331 12.23 18.81 -13.50
CA ILE A 331 11.31 17.79 -14.01
C ILE A 331 12.05 16.45 -14.18
N LEU A 332 13.20 16.44 -14.85
CA LEU A 332 13.97 15.21 -15.08
C LEU A 332 14.45 14.59 -13.77
N VAL A 333 14.94 15.39 -12.83
CA VAL A 333 15.33 14.91 -11.49
C VAL A 333 14.11 14.36 -10.75
N GLY A 334 12.96 15.04 -10.81
CA GLY A 334 11.71 14.54 -10.27
C GLY A 334 11.33 13.17 -10.84
N MET A 335 11.43 12.98 -12.16
CA MET A 335 11.17 11.68 -12.80
C MET A 335 12.09 10.58 -12.27
N VAL A 336 13.39 10.87 -12.13
CA VAL A 336 14.37 9.91 -11.58
C VAL A 336 14.05 9.56 -10.13
N ILE A 337 13.71 10.56 -9.30
CA ILE A 337 13.29 10.33 -7.91
C ILE A 337 12.04 9.45 -7.88
N GLY A 338 11.01 9.78 -8.65
CA GLY A 338 9.76 9.02 -8.71
C GLY A 338 9.96 7.56 -9.12
N TYR A 339 10.85 7.30 -10.09
CA TYR A 339 11.22 5.94 -10.48
C TYR A 339 11.80 5.16 -9.31
N PHE A 340 12.82 5.72 -8.64
CA PHE A 340 13.51 5.01 -7.56
C PHE A 340 12.68 4.87 -6.29
N VAL A 341 11.83 5.84 -5.96
CA VAL A 341 10.92 5.74 -4.81
C VAL A 341 10.03 4.50 -4.95
N VAL A 342 9.42 4.28 -6.11
CA VAL A 342 8.52 3.13 -6.33
C VAL A 342 9.28 1.84 -6.56
N ALA A 343 10.38 1.88 -7.31
CA ALA A 343 11.20 0.69 -7.54
C ALA A 343 11.79 0.14 -6.22
N ALA A 344 11.98 0.99 -5.22
CA ALA A 344 12.56 0.66 -3.93
C ALA A 344 11.52 0.47 -2.81
N GLU A 345 10.24 0.67 -3.09
CA GLU A 345 9.14 0.53 -2.12
C GLU A 345 8.84 -0.95 -1.82
N PRO A 346 9.04 -1.46 -0.59
CA PRO A 346 8.90 -2.89 -0.26
C PRO A 346 7.49 -3.40 -0.52
N ALA A 347 6.47 -2.57 -0.29
CA ALA A 347 5.08 -2.94 -0.49
C ALA A 347 4.78 -3.21 -1.99
N VAL A 348 5.46 -2.53 -2.92
CA VAL A 348 5.36 -2.78 -4.37
C VAL A 348 5.92 -4.15 -4.73
N PHE A 349 6.93 -4.66 -4.02
CA PHE A 349 7.47 -6.01 -4.23
C PHE A 349 6.49 -7.10 -3.84
N VAL A 350 5.73 -6.90 -2.77
CA VAL A 350 4.69 -7.82 -2.33
C VAL A 350 3.55 -7.82 -3.33
N LEU A 351 3.07 -6.63 -3.71
CA LEU A 351 1.99 -6.44 -4.65
C LEU A 351 2.25 -7.11 -6.01
N LYS A 352 3.44 -6.91 -6.59
CA LYS A 352 3.75 -7.50 -7.92
C LYS A 352 3.83 -9.02 -7.89
N ARG A 353 4.21 -9.62 -6.76
CA ARG A 353 4.21 -11.08 -6.58
C ARG A 353 2.79 -11.60 -6.43
N GLN A 354 1.98 -10.95 -5.60
CA GLN A 354 0.56 -11.31 -5.43
C GLN A 354 -0.19 -11.28 -6.77
N VAL A 355 0.02 -10.25 -7.60
CA VAL A 355 -0.60 -10.19 -8.92
C VAL A 355 -0.08 -11.28 -9.85
N GLU A 356 1.22 -11.59 -9.84
CA GLU A 356 1.78 -12.67 -10.66
C GLU A 356 1.23 -14.05 -10.25
N GLU A 357 1.10 -14.31 -8.96
CA GLU A 357 0.53 -15.56 -8.41
C GLU A 357 -0.94 -15.72 -8.77
N VAL A 358 -1.76 -14.68 -8.58
CA VAL A 358 -3.21 -14.78 -8.87
C VAL A 358 -3.52 -14.75 -10.36
N THR A 359 -2.60 -14.27 -11.20
CA THR A 359 -2.75 -14.31 -12.66
C THR A 359 -2.14 -15.55 -13.30
N GLU A 360 -1.69 -16.52 -12.50
CA GLU A 360 -0.99 -17.73 -12.97
C GLU A 360 0.19 -17.39 -13.91
N GLY A 361 0.90 -16.29 -13.62
CA GLY A 361 2.02 -15.80 -14.42
C GLY A 361 1.65 -15.05 -15.71
N ALA A 362 0.36 -14.86 -16.02
CA ALA A 362 -0.06 -14.10 -17.20
C ALA A 362 0.41 -12.63 -17.17
N VAL A 363 0.58 -12.06 -15.96
CA VAL A 363 1.23 -10.76 -15.72
C VAL A 363 2.49 -10.97 -14.90
N SER A 364 3.66 -10.87 -15.53
CA SER A 364 4.93 -11.04 -14.81
C SER A 364 5.23 -9.91 -13.83
N ALA A 365 5.80 -10.26 -12.67
CA ALA A 365 6.19 -9.29 -11.64
C ALA A 365 7.21 -8.25 -12.16
N LYS A 366 8.08 -8.65 -13.10
CA LYS A 366 9.05 -7.75 -13.73
C LYS A 366 8.36 -6.67 -14.57
N SER A 367 7.41 -7.06 -15.43
CA SER A 367 6.71 -6.12 -16.31
C SER A 367 5.87 -5.14 -15.49
N MET A 368 5.20 -5.64 -14.45
CA MET A 368 4.44 -4.81 -13.52
C MET A 368 5.35 -3.84 -12.76
N GLY A 369 6.48 -4.31 -12.22
CA GLY A 369 7.42 -3.45 -11.49
C GLY A 369 7.98 -2.30 -12.35
N ILE A 370 8.35 -2.59 -13.61
CA ILE A 370 8.80 -1.57 -14.55
C ILE A 370 7.67 -0.60 -14.89
N GLY A 371 6.47 -1.12 -15.19
CA GLY A 371 5.30 -0.29 -15.49
C GLY A 371 4.94 0.68 -14.37
N LEU A 372 4.92 0.19 -13.13
CA LEU A 372 4.67 1.02 -11.94
C LEU A 372 5.75 2.10 -11.75
N SER A 373 7.03 1.73 -11.87
CA SER A 373 8.15 2.66 -11.67
C SER A 373 8.18 3.74 -12.75
N VAL A 374 7.96 3.38 -14.02
CA VAL A 374 7.88 4.32 -15.14
C VAL A 374 6.65 5.22 -15.02
N GLY A 375 5.50 4.65 -14.67
CA GLY A 375 4.29 5.42 -14.44
C GLY A 375 4.49 6.49 -13.37
N VAL A 376 5.03 6.12 -12.22
CA VAL A 376 5.27 7.09 -11.14
C VAL A 376 6.38 8.08 -11.49
N ALA A 377 7.41 7.68 -12.24
CA ALA A 377 8.38 8.63 -12.79
C ALA A 377 7.70 9.73 -13.61
N VAL A 378 6.83 9.35 -14.55
CA VAL A 378 6.05 10.31 -15.36
C VAL A 378 5.16 11.16 -14.46
N SER A 379 4.50 10.56 -13.48
CA SER A 379 3.61 11.25 -12.53
C SER A 379 4.34 12.33 -11.72
N VAL A 380 5.52 12.02 -11.18
CA VAL A 380 6.33 13.00 -10.46
C VAL A 380 6.88 14.07 -11.41
N GLY A 381 7.23 13.71 -12.65
CA GLY A 381 7.57 14.69 -13.68
C GLY A 381 6.43 15.67 -13.97
N LEU A 382 5.19 15.17 -14.09
CA LEU A 382 3.99 16.00 -14.23
C LEU A 382 3.73 16.85 -12.99
N ALA A 383 4.02 16.35 -11.79
CA ALA A 383 3.94 17.14 -10.56
C ALA A 383 4.95 18.29 -10.56
N MET A 384 6.21 18.06 -11.01
CA MET A 384 7.20 19.13 -11.16
C MET A 384 6.83 20.13 -12.25
N LEU A 385 6.24 19.66 -13.35
CA LEU A 385 5.67 20.54 -14.37
C LEU A 385 4.57 21.41 -13.76
N ARG A 386 3.68 20.83 -12.94
CA ARG A 386 2.62 21.54 -12.23
C ARG A 386 3.19 22.62 -11.31
N VAL A 387 4.23 22.28 -10.55
CA VAL A 387 4.94 23.23 -9.67
C VAL A 387 5.42 24.44 -10.46
N VAL A 388 5.99 24.25 -11.65
CA VAL A 388 6.54 25.34 -12.47
C VAL A 388 5.45 26.15 -13.18
N THR A 389 4.37 25.50 -13.63
CA THR A 389 3.35 26.10 -14.50
C THR A 389 2.14 26.64 -13.75
N GLY A 390 1.93 26.25 -12.49
CA GLY A 390 0.73 26.58 -11.72
C GLY A 390 -0.54 25.88 -12.22
N LEU A 391 -0.40 24.78 -12.97
CA LEU A 391 -1.54 24.01 -13.45
C LEU A 391 -2.35 23.45 -12.27
N SER A 392 -3.68 23.45 -12.38
CA SER A 392 -4.51 22.83 -11.35
C SER A 392 -4.31 21.32 -11.30
N LEU A 393 -4.25 20.75 -10.09
CA LEU A 393 -4.25 19.30 -9.87
C LEU A 393 -5.41 18.58 -10.58
N LEU A 394 -6.57 19.23 -10.72
CA LEU A 394 -7.77 18.62 -11.31
C LEU A 394 -7.58 18.19 -12.77
N TYR A 395 -6.70 18.85 -13.52
CA TYR A 395 -6.40 18.46 -14.91
C TYR A 395 -5.80 17.05 -15.04
N PHE A 396 -5.27 16.52 -13.95
CA PHE A 396 -4.68 15.18 -13.91
C PHE A 396 -5.58 14.20 -13.16
N VAL A 397 -6.09 14.62 -12.00
CA VAL A 397 -6.89 13.78 -11.10
C VAL A 397 -8.24 13.43 -11.71
N ILE A 398 -8.97 14.39 -12.30
CA ILE A 398 -10.29 14.10 -12.87
C ILE A 398 -10.16 13.14 -14.06
N PRO A 399 -9.36 13.42 -15.11
CA PRO A 399 -9.27 12.49 -16.24
C PRO A 399 -8.72 11.12 -15.82
N GLY A 400 -7.73 11.07 -14.93
CA GLY A 400 -7.12 9.82 -14.50
C GLY A 400 -8.07 8.93 -13.71
N TYR A 401 -8.82 9.48 -12.73
CA TYR A 401 -9.79 8.68 -11.99
C TYR A 401 -11.03 8.35 -12.81
N VAL A 402 -11.53 9.25 -13.67
CA VAL A 402 -12.62 8.92 -14.60
C VAL A 402 -12.21 7.75 -15.50
N PHE A 403 -10.99 7.77 -16.03
CA PHE A 403 -10.45 6.68 -16.82
C PHE A 403 -10.33 5.38 -16.01
N ALA A 404 -9.74 5.43 -14.81
CA ALA A 404 -9.61 4.26 -13.93
C ALA A 404 -10.96 3.67 -13.53
N LEU A 405 -11.96 4.51 -13.23
CA LEU A 405 -13.32 4.10 -12.87
C LEU A 405 -14.06 3.51 -14.07
N ALA A 406 -13.90 4.08 -15.27
CA ALA A 406 -14.48 3.52 -16.49
C ALA A 406 -13.94 2.11 -16.80
N LEU A 407 -12.65 1.86 -16.53
CA LEU A 407 -12.05 0.53 -16.72
C LEU A 407 -12.66 -0.54 -15.78
N THR A 408 -13.24 -0.16 -14.64
CA THR A 408 -13.87 -1.11 -13.71
C THR A 408 -15.05 -1.88 -14.31
N PHE A 409 -15.66 -1.38 -15.39
CA PHE A 409 -16.74 -2.08 -16.10
C PHE A 409 -16.22 -3.20 -17.02
N VAL A 410 -14.93 -3.17 -17.36
CA VAL A 410 -14.32 -4.10 -18.33
C VAL A 410 -13.34 -5.07 -17.63
N VAL A 411 -12.65 -4.59 -16.61
CA VAL A 411 -11.59 -5.29 -15.88
C VAL A 411 -12.18 -6.18 -14.78
N PRO A 412 -11.64 -7.40 -14.53
CA PRO A 412 -12.11 -8.26 -13.45
C PRO A 412 -12.09 -7.56 -12.08
N ARG A 413 -13.03 -7.93 -11.20
CA ARG A 413 -13.21 -7.31 -9.88
C ARG A 413 -11.93 -7.34 -9.04
N LEU A 414 -11.23 -8.47 -9.05
CA LEU A 414 -9.97 -8.64 -8.34
C LEU A 414 -8.93 -7.60 -8.77
N PHE A 415 -8.69 -7.43 -10.07
CA PHE A 415 -7.75 -6.41 -10.57
C PHE A 415 -8.20 -5.00 -10.17
N THR A 416 -9.50 -4.73 -10.17
CA THR A 416 -10.01 -3.43 -9.70
C THR A 416 -9.72 -3.20 -8.22
N SER A 417 -9.99 -4.19 -7.37
CA SER A 417 -9.72 -4.08 -5.93
C SER A 417 -8.22 -3.90 -5.65
N ILE A 418 -7.37 -4.71 -6.28
CA ILE A 418 -5.91 -4.61 -6.16
C ILE A 418 -5.42 -3.26 -6.72
N ALA A 419 -5.96 -2.78 -7.84
CA ALA A 419 -5.56 -1.51 -8.45
C ALA A 419 -5.82 -0.33 -7.51
N PHE A 420 -7.01 -0.23 -6.93
CA PHE A 420 -7.32 0.88 -6.04
C PHE A 420 -6.60 0.79 -4.70
N ASP A 421 -6.33 -0.41 -4.19
CA ASP A 421 -5.46 -0.59 -3.02
C ASP A 421 -3.98 -0.29 -3.34
N SER A 422 -3.53 -0.55 -4.58
CA SER A 422 -2.15 -0.28 -5.00
C SER A 422 -1.77 1.19 -4.99
N GLY A 423 -2.76 2.08 -5.10
CA GLY A 423 -2.54 3.51 -4.93
C GLY A 423 -1.94 3.82 -3.57
N ALA A 424 -2.36 3.08 -2.52
CA ALA A 424 -1.77 3.19 -1.19
C ALA A 424 -0.38 2.58 -1.09
N VAL A 425 -0.15 1.50 -1.83
CA VAL A 425 1.10 0.73 -1.80
C VAL A 425 2.28 1.51 -2.38
N ALA A 426 2.04 2.38 -3.37
CA ALA A 426 3.14 3.12 -4.03
C ALA A 426 3.42 4.51 -3.43
N SER A 427 2.51 5.07 -2.63
CA SER A 427 2.68 6.35 -1.95
C SER A 427 3.30 6.18 -0.56
N GLY A 428 4.42 5.47 -0.48
CA GLY A 428 5.10 5.18 0.78
C GLY A 428 5.59 6.44 1.51
N PRO A 429 6.13 6.28 2.74
CA PRO A 429 6.50 7.41 3.61
C PRO A 429 7.46 8.39 2.95
N LEU A 430 8.32 7.93 2.05
CA LEU A 430 9.31 8.76 1.34
C LEU A 430 8.66 9.74 0.35
N ALA A 431 7.45 9.45 -0.14
CA ALA A 431 6.72 10.37 -1.00
C ALA A 431 6.32 11.65 -0.25
N ALA A 432 5.69 11.50 0.92
CA ALA A 432 5.27 12.62 1.76
C ALA A 432 6.47 13.31 2.43
N THR A 433 7.49 12.55 2.83
CA THR A 433 8.62 13.06 3.64
C THR A 433 9.80 13.58 2.82
N PHE A 434 9.80 13.42 1.50
CA PHE A 434 10.87 13.93 0.65
C PHE A 434 10.37 14.61 -0.63
N MET A 435 9.48 13.96 -1.40
CA MET A 435 9.02 14.52 -2.68
C MET A 435 8.16 15.77 -2.49
N LEU A 436 7.27 15.79 -1.49
CA LEU A 436 6.47 16.97 -1.17
C LEU A 436 7.35 18.16 -0.71
N PRO A 437 8.28 18.02 0.25
CA PRO A 437 9.22 19.10 0.57
C PRO A 437 9.99 19.61 -0.63
N LEU A 438 10.47 18.71 -1.49
CA LEU A 438 11.15 19.07 -2.74
C LEU A 438 10.26 19.93 -3.65
N ALA A 439 8.99 19.54 -3.82
CA ALA A 439 8.02 20.32 -4.59
C ALA A 439 7.75 21.68 -3.93
N ILE A 440 7.64 21.76 -2.59
CA ILE A 440 7.42 23.01 -1.85
C ILE A 440 8.61 23.96 -2.06
N GLY A 441 9.84 23.45 -1.92
CA GLY A 441 11.05 24.24 -2.13
C GLY A 441 11.19 24.75 -3.56
N ALA A 442 10.80 23.95 -4.55
CA ALA A 442 10.75 24.38 -5.94
C ALA A 442 9.66 25.44 -6.18
N SER A 443 8.44 25.25 -5.66
CA SER A 443 7.34 26.22 -5.80
C SER A 443 7.69 27.57 -5.16
N GLU A 444 8.25 27.56 -3.96
CA GLU A 444 8.64 28.80 -3.28
C GLU A 444 9.80 29.52 -4.00
N ALA A 445 10.71 28.78 -4.65
CA ALA A 445 11.82 29.36 -5.38
C ALA A 445 11.40 30.24 -6.58
N ILE A 446 10.24 29.98 -7.17
CA ILE A 446 9.64 30.80 -8.24
C ILE A 446 8.55 31.75 -7.75
N GLY A 447 8.30 31.81 -6.43
CA GLY A 447 7.24 32.63 -5.84
C GLY A 447 5.82 32.11 -6.11
N GLY A 448 5.68 30.80 -6.36
CA GLY A 448 4.39 30.14 -6.56
C GLY A 448 3.59 29.97 -5.27
N ASN A 449 2.34 29.51 -5.40
CA ASN A 449 1.50 29.18 -4.26
C ASN A 449 1.76 27.73 -3.86
N ILE A 450 2.57 27.53 -2.81
CA ILE A 450 2.97 26.19 -2.36
C ILE A 450 1.78 25.24 -2.14
N TYR A 451 0.65 25.75 -1.66
CA TYR A 451 -0.53 24.93 -1.37
C TYR A 451 -1.25 24.47 -2.63
N ALA A 452 -1.29 25.29 -3.68
CA ALA A 452 -1.89 24.90 -4.95
C ALA A 452 -0.91 24.09 -5.80
N ASP A 453 0.36 24.50 -5.81
CA ASP A 453 1.36 24.09 -6.80
C ASP A 453 2.19 22.89 -6.34
N ALA A 454 2.57 22.82 -5.06
CA ALA A 454 3.40 21.74 -4.52
C ALA A 454 2.58 20.57 -3.95
N PHE A 455 1.52 20.88 -3.18
CA PHE A 455 0.64 19.82 -2.65
C PHE A 455 -0.12 19.10 -3.78
N GLY A 456 -0.43 17.83 -3.59
CA GLY A 456 -1.05 16.94 -4.57
C GLY A 456 -0.03 16.15 -5.40
N ILE A 457 1.26 16.19 -5.06
CA ILE A 457 2.27 15.33 -5.69
C ILE A 457 2.04 13.87 -5.30
N VAL A 458 1.76 13.60 -4.02
CA VAL A 458 1.46 12.25 -3.53
C VAL A 458 0.14 11.74 -4.11
N ALA A 459 -0.83 12.62 -4.35
CA ALA A 459 -2.08 12.26 -5.03
C ALA A 459 -1.84 11.73 -6.46
N LEU A 460 -0.95 12.36 -7.23
CA LEU A 460 -0.59 11.89 -8.57
C LEU A 460 0.21 10.57 -8.52
N VAL A 461 1.09 10.44 -7.53
CA VAL A 461 1.85 9.21 -7.28
C VAL A 461 0.91 8.05 -6.94
N ALA A 462 -0.13 8.29 -6.14
CA ALA A 462 -1.13 7.27 -5.77
C ALA A 462 -2.07 6.92 -6.94
N LEU A 463 -2.44 7.87 -7.79
CA LEU A 463 -3.32 7.63 -8.94
C LEU A 463 -2.68 6.71 -10.01
N THR A 464 -1.38 6.80 -10.19
CA THR A 464 -0.70 6.14 -11.32
C THR A 464 -0.62 4.61 -11.21
N PRO A 465 -0.35 4.00 -10.04
CA PRO A 465 -0.49 2.57 -9.82
C PRO A 465 -1.89 2.06 -10.13
N VAL A 466 -2.94 2.82 -9.73
CA VAL A 466 -4.34 2.46 -10.02
C VAL A 466 -4.54 2.33 -11.52
N ILE A 467 -4.14 3.34 -12.30
CA ILE A 467 -4.27 3.32 -13.76
C ILE A 467 -3.43 2.19 -14.36
N THR A 468 -2.17 2.06 -13.94
CA THR A 468 -1.24 1.05 -14.45
C THR A 468 -1.79 -0.37 -14.25
N LEU A 469 -2.31 -0.67 -13.06
CA LEU A 469 -2.88 -1.98 -12.77
C LEU A 469 -4.22 -2.23 -13.48
N GLN A 470 -5.06 -1.22 -13.63
CA GLN A 470 -6.27 -1.33 -14.45
C GLN A 470 -5.92 -1.65 -15.91
N LEU A 471 -4.85 -1.07 -16.46
CA LEU A 471 -4.37 -1.38 -17.80
C LEU A 471 -3.83 -2.81 -17.91
N PHE A 472 -3.09 -3.31 -16.92
CA PHE A 472 -2.68 -4.73 -16.89
C PHE A 472 -3.90 -5.66 -16.80
N GLY A 473 -4.89 -5.31 -15.98
CA GLY A 473 -6.14 -6.04 -15.88
C GLY A 473 -6.94 -6.05 -17.19
N LEU A 474 -6.91 -4.94 -17.94
CA LEU A 474 -7.52 -4.85 -19.27
C LEU A 474 -6.80 -5.77 -20.27
N VAL A 475 -5.47 -5.74 -20.30
CA VAL A 475 -4.67 -6.64 -21.16
C VAL A 475 -4.96 -8.11 -20.83
N TYR A 476 -5.02 -8.44 -19.54
CA TYR A 476 -5.41 -9.77 -19.09
C TYR A 476 -6.82 -10.16 -19.57
N ALA A 477 -7.81 -9.28 -19.41
CA ALA A 477 -9.18 -9.51 -19.84
C ALA A 477 -9.29 -9.75 -21.35
N ILE A 478 -8.55 -8.98 -22.15
CA ILE A 478 -8.52 -9.12 -23.62
C ILE A 478 -7.88 -10.46 -24.01
N LYS A 479 -6.73 -10.81 -23.42
CA LYS A 479 -6.04 -12.08 -23.70
C LYS A 479 -6.88 -13.29 -23.30
N SER A 480 -7.49 -13.24 -22.11
CA SER A 480 -8.37 -14.30 -21.60
C SER A 480 -9.58 -14.52 -22.52
N LYS A 481 -10.24 -13.44 -22.97
CA LYS A 481 -11.35 -13.54 -23.94
C LYS A 481 -10.91 -14.15 -25.27
N ARG A 482 -9.73 -13.79 -25.76
CA ARG A 482 -9.20 -14.32 -27.02
C ARG A 482 -8.87 -15.82 -26.90
N ALA A 483 -8.18 -16.22 -25.84
CA ALA A 483 -7.89 -17.63 -25.57
C ALA A 483 -9.16 -18.46 -25.44
N ARG A 484 -10.19 -17.94 -24.76
CA ARG A 484 -11.50 -18.61 -24.67
C ARG A 484 -12.19 -18.74 -26.02
N LYS A 485 -12.06 -17.75 -26.91
CA LYS A 485 -12.60 -17.80 -28.27
C LYS A 485 -11.86 -18.80 -29.17
N GLU A 486 -10.54 -18.93 -29.00
CA GLU A 486 -9.71 -19.89 -29.73
C GLU A 486 -9.91 -21.34 -29.26
N MET A 487 -10.38 -21.55 -28.01
CA MET A 487 -10.77 -22.88 -27.49
C MET A 487 -12.18 -23.34 -27.92
N VAL A 488 -13.02 -22.45 -28.46
CA VAL A 488 -14.29 -22.87 -29.09
C VAL A 488 -13.96 -23.37 -30.50
N VAL A 489 -13.64 -24.67 -30.58
CA VAL A 489 -13.52 -25.42 -31.84
C VAL A 489 -14.86 -25.29 -32.60
N PRO A 490 -14.86 -25.10 -33.94
CA PRO A 490 -16.11 -25.13 -34.71
C PRO A 490 -16.82 -26.47 -34.49
N GLU A 491 -18.15 -26.44 -34.42
CA GLU A 491 -18.97 -27.67 -34.45
C GLU A 491 -18.43 -28.59 -35.54
N ILE A 492 -18.03 -29.79 -35.13
CA ILE A 492 -17.67 -30.86 -36.05
C ILE A 492 -18.94 -31.13 -36.85
N GLU A 493 -18.97 -30.69 -38.10
CA GLU A 493 -19.97 -31.13 -39.07
C GLU A 493 -19.98 -32.65 -39.07
N ASP A 494 -21.19 -33.21 -38.90
CA ASP A 494 -21.49 -34.63 -38.76
C ASP A 494 -20.63 -35.51 -39.68
N THR A 495 -19.61 -36.15 -39.11
CA THR A 495 -19.00 -37.32 -39.75
C THR A 495 -19.74 -38.54 -39.23
N ILE A 496 -20.85 -38.86 -39.90
CA ILE A 496 -21.61 -40.10 -39.71
C ILE A 496 -20.66 -41.26 -40.04
N ILE A 497 -20.24 -42.00 -39.03
CA ILE A 497 -19.65 -43.33 -39.21
C ILE A 497 -20.83 -44.30 -39.26
N GLU A 498 -21.24 -44.71 -40.46
CA GLU A 498 -22.17 -45.82 -40.64
C GLU A 498 -21.49 -47.12 -40.15
N LEU A 499 -21.87 -47.56 -38.95
CA LEU A 499 -21.61 -48.92 -38.47
C LEU A 499 -22.73 -49.81 -38.99
N GLU A 500 -22.50 -50.45 -40.12
CA GLU A 500 -23.37 -51.47 -40.69
C GLU A 500 -23.28 -52.75 -39.83
N TYR A 501 -24.26 -52.95 -38.93
CA TYR A 501 -24.45 -54.22 -38.22
C TYR A 501 -25.51 -55.04 -38.96
N SER A 502 -25.08 -56.11 -39.65
CA SER A 502 -25.98 -57.10 -40.22
C SER A 502 -26.50 -58.03 -39.13
N PHE A 503 -27.82 -58.05 -38.92
CA PHE A 503 -28.50 -59.10 -38.16
C PHE A 503 -28.83 -60.27 -39.08
N GLU A 504 -28.21 -61.43 -38.86
CA GLU A 504 -28.77 -62.72 -39.28
C GLU A 504 -28.55 -63.77 -38.17
N ASP A 505 -29.69 -64.22 -37.65
CA ASP A 505 -30.06 -65.55 -37.13
C ASP A 505 -29.24 -66.23 -36.01
N GLN A 506 -29.90 -66.52 -34.88
CA GLN A 506 -30.58 -67.81 -34.69
C GLN A 506 -31.33 -67.91 -33.33
N GLU A 507 -32.52 -68.50 -33.40
CA GLU A 507 -33.41 -68.90 -32.31
C GLU A 507 -32.84 -70.08 -31.49
N GLU A 508 -33.15 -70.14 -30.18
CA GLU A 508 -33.88 -71.24 -29.48
C GLU A 508 -33.55 -71.38 -27.97
N LYS A 509 -34.62 -71.34 -27.16
CA LYS A 509 -34.97 -72.08 -25.92
C LYS A 509 -33.88 -72.57 -24.93
N GLN A 510 -34.05 -72.25 -23.64
CA GLN A 510 -34.51 -73.21 -22.59
C GLN A 510 -34.62 -72.60 -21.18
N GLU A 511 -35.54 -73.16 -20.39
CA GLU A 511 -35.96 -72.83 -19.02
C GLU A 511 -35.05 -73.34 -17.89
N GLY A 512 -35.25 -72.76 -16.68
CA GLY A 512 -34.93 -73.32 -15.34
C GLY A 512 -33.66 -72.77 -14.70
N GLU A 513 -33.46 -72.64 -13.38
CA GLU A 513 -34.25 -72.83 -12.17
C GLU A 513 -33.34 -72.36 -10.98
N ILE A 514 -33.86 -71.54 -10.05
CA ILE A 514 -33.63 -71.42 -8.58
C ILE A 514 -32.22 -71.16 -7.94
N ALA A 515 -32.28 -70.39 -6.83
CA ALA A 515 -31.39 -70.21 -5.65
C ALA A 515 -30.30 -69.12 -5.75
N GLY A 516 -30.09 -68.20 -4.79
CA GLY A 516 -30.60 -67.91 -3.44
C GLY A 516 -29.86 -66.65 -2.91
N PRO A 517 -30.26 -66.00 -1.80
CA PRO A 517 -29.79 -64.67 -1.41
C PRO A 517 -28.61 -64.70 -0.42
N VAL A 518 -27.70 -63.73 -0.51
CA VAL A 518 -26.72 -63.42 0.54
C VAL A 518 -26.67 -61.90 0.75
N GLU A 519 -27.15 -61.48 1.92
CA GLU A 519 -26.87 -60.21 2.63
C GLU A 519 -25.35 -60.06 2.85
N GLN A 520 -24.66 -58.94 3.12
CA GLN A 520 -24.94 -57.60 3.63
C GLN A 520 -23.59 -56.82 3.51
N GLU A 521 -23.62 -55.48 3.48
CA GLU A 521 -22.53 -54.55 3.92
C GLU A 521 -21.21 -54.56 3.08
N ASP A 522 -20.59 -53.47 2.65
CA ASP A 522 -20.38 -52.16 3.24
C ASP A 522 -20.22 -51.07 2.15
N LYS A 523 -20.79 -49.89 2.40
CA LYS A 523 -20.54 -48.67 1.62
C LYS A 523 -19.39 -47.89 2.27
N GLU A 524 -18.15 -48.16 1.88
CA GLU A 524 -17.03 -47.23 2.08
C GLU A 524 -15.79 -47.67 1.27
N ALA A 525 -15.76 -47.41 -0.05
CA ALA A 525 -14.52 -47.33 -0.86
C ALA A 525 -14.83 -47.08 -2.35
N VAL A 526 -15.38 -45.91 -2.69
CA VAL A 526 -15.35 -45.42 -4.10
C VAL A 526 -15.00 -43.93 -4.08
N TYR A 527 -13.80 -43.61 -3.61
CA TYR A 527 -13.08 -42.34 -3.90
C TYR A 527 -11.58 -42.57 -3.65
N ALA A 528 -11.00 -43.55 -4.32
CA ALA A 528 -9.55 -43.76 -4.36
C ALA A 528 -9.14 -44.52 -5.64
N SER A 529 -9.40 -43.95 -6.81
CA SER A 529 -8.89 -44.49 -8.08
C SER A 529 -8.78 -43.43 -9.20
N VAL A 530 -8.22 -42.26 -8.90
CA VAL A 530 -7.63 -41.36 -9.93
C VAL A 530 -6.35 -40.68 -9.39
N ALA A 531 -5.60 -41.38 -8.56
CA ALA A 531 -4.30 -40.94 -8.05
C ALA A 531 -3.26 -42.05 -8.24
N SER A 532 -3.12 -42.56 -9.46
CA SER A 532 -2.01 -43.41 -9.85
C SER A 532 -1.82 -43.41 -11.36
N ASP A 533 -1.66 -42.23 -11.95
CA ASP A 533 -0.99 -42.15 -13.25
C ASP A 533 -0.35 -40.77 -13.37
N LYS A 534 0.99 -40.74 -13.53
CA LYS A 534 1.94 -39.60 -13.48
C LYS A 534 2.87 -39.51 -12.26
N THR A 535 3.52 -40.61 -11.94
CA THR A 535 4.89 -40.59 -11.37
C THR A 535 5.73 -41.66 -12.05
N ASN A 536 6.12 -41.41 -13.30
CA ASN A 536 7.24 -42.10 -13.93
C ASN A 536 7.69 -41.35 -15.19
N GLU A 537 8.39 -40.24 -15.02
CA GLU A 537 9.44 -39.80 -15.94
C GLU A 537 10.25 -38.70 -15.23
N TYR A 538 11.57 -38.74 -15.41
CA TYR A 538 12.61 -37.96 -14.71
C TYR A 538 13.09 -38.48 -13.35
N ASN A 539 13.82 -39.59 -13.40
CA ASN A 539 14.96 -39.77 -12.51
C ASN A 539 16.15 -40.32 -13.30
N GLY A 540 17.23 -39.54 -13.42
CA GLY A 540 18.39 -39.94 -14.22
C GLY A 540 19.55 -38.96 -14.23
N LYS A 541 20.12 -38.62 -13.06
CA LYS A 541 21.59 -38.60 -12.79
C LYS A 541 21.90 -37.89 -11.46
N ARG A 542 22.30 -38.69 -10.47
CA ARG A 542 23.03 -38.27 -9.26
C ARG A 542 24.49 -37.96 -9.62
N ILE A 543 25.04 -36.89 -9.05
CA ILE A 543 26.47 -36.79 -8.75
C ILE A 543 26.59 -36.51 -7.26
N THR A 544 27.13 -37.49 -6.56
CA THR A 544 27.61 -37.46 -5.17
C THR A 544 29.06 -36.99 -5.16
N ALA A 545 29.43 -36.12 -4.22
CA ALA A 545 30.80 -36.07 -3.69
C ALA A 545 30.76 -35.46 -2.29
N ASP A 546 31.05 -36.30 -1.31
CA ASP A 546 31.47 -35.94 0.04
C ASP A 546 32.89 -36.50 0.17
N PHE A 547 33.87 -35.70 0.60
CA PHE A 547 35.17 -36.17 1.09
C PHE A 547 35.86 -35.05 1.87
N SER A 548 35.94 -35.26 3.19
CA SER A 548 36.90 -34.64 4.09
C SER A 548 38.15 -35.53 4.23
N GLU A 549 39.31 -34.86 4.29
CA GLU A 549 40.61 -35.30 4.83
C GLU A 549 41.41 -36.38 4.06
N MET A 550 42.55 -35.98 3.49
CA MET A 550 43.89 -36.39 3.96
C MET A 550 45.00 -35.60 3.25
N GLU A 551 45.90 -35.05 4.06
CA GLU A 551 47.37 -34.97 3.90
C GLU A 551 48.00 -34.54 2.56
N GLY A 552 48.76 -33.44 2.62
CA GLY A 552 50.21 -33.53 2.53
C GLY A 552 50.90 -33.25 1.18
N LYS A 553 51.69 -32.17 1.21
CA LYS A 553 53.02 -31.96 0.61
C LYS A 553 53.19 -31.37 -0.80
N ASP A 554 53.99 -30.29 -0.74
CA ASP A 554 55.10 -29.86 -1.60
C ASP A 554 54.81 -29.16 -2.95
N GLY A 555 55.32 -27.92 -3.04
CA GLY A 555 55.38 -27.07 -4.24
C GLY A 555 55.43 -25.59 -3.90
#